data_AF-A0A2P8VVK4-F1
#
_entry.id   AF-A0A2P8VVK4-F1
#
_cell.length_a   1.000
_cell.length_b   1.000
_cell.length_c   1.000
_cell.angle_alpha   90.00
_cell.angle_beta   90.00
_cell.angle_gamma   90.00
#
_symmetry.space_group_name_H-M   'P 1'
#
loop_
_entity.id
_entity.type
_entity.pdbx_description
1 polymer ?
#
loop_
_entity_poly.entity_id
_entity_poly.type
_entity_poly.pdbx_seq_one_letter_code
_entity_poly.pdbx_strand_id
1 'polypeptide(L)'
;FSTFRRAHIGLDFPALSEAFAQWMRQHLTVDDDVYAIDGKRIRQPIPDEPGKTRFVGLVSVFAQAQGMTVDLAALTTPKTSELKVVQYLLEKLHLTGVVFSLDALHAQKNTIARR
;
A
#
# COMPACT_ATOMS: atom_id res chain seq x y z
N PHE A 1 -4.34 3.58 30.86
CA PHE A 1 -3.89 3.27 29.48
C PHE A 1 -3.95 4.51 28.55
N SER A 2 -3.24 5.61 28.86
CA SER A 2 -3.39 6.87 28.10
C SER A 2 -2.25 7.23 27.15
N THR A 3 -1.03 6.71 27.36
CA THR A 3 0.15 7.16 26.60
C THR A 3 0.16 6.64 25.17
N PHE A 4 0.02 5.32 24.95
CA PHE A 4 -0.03 4.74 23.60
C PHE A 4 -1.17 5.29 22.75
N ARG A 5 -2.37 5.47 23.33
CA ARG A 5 -3.52 6.04 22.62
C ARG A 5 -3.26 7.49 22.18
N ARG A 6 -2.70 8.32 23.07
CA ARG A 6 -2.39 9.73 22.73
C ARG A 6 -1.33 9.82 21.64
N ALA A 7 -0.30 8.98 21.70
CA ALA A 7 0.70 8.89 20.65
C ALA A 7 0.06 8.52 19.30
N HIS A 8 -0.78 7.48 19.27
CA HIS A 8 -1.44 7.04 18.03
C HIS A 8 -2.39 8.08 17.43
N ILE A 9 -3.10 8.86 18.25
CA ILE A 9 -4.00 9.91 17.76
C ILE A 9 -3.23 11.03 17.04
N GLY A 10 -2.00 11.31 17.47
CA GLY A 10 -1.15 12.35 16.87
C GLY A 10 -0.28 11.87 15.71
N LEU A 11 -0.29 10.58 15.37
CA LEU A 11 0.54 10.05 14.29
C LEU A 11 -0.05 10.38 12.92
N ASP A 12 0.76 10.99 12.08
CA ASP A 12 0.47 11.18 10.66
C ASP A 12 0.79 9.89 9.89
N PHE A 13 -0.25 9.23 9.37
CA PHE A 13 -0.13 7.93 8.71
C PHE A 13 0.74 7.97 7.45
N PRO A 14 0.54 8.91 6.50
CA PRO A 14 1.45 9.14 5.38
C PRO A 14 2.92 9.27 5.81
N ALA A 15 3.22 10.13 6.79
CA ALA A 15 4.59 10.34 7.25
C ALA A 15 5.21 9.06 7.86
N LEU A 16 4.44 8.33 8.66
CA LEU A 16 4.88 7.06 9.24
C LEU A 16 5.13 5.99 8.16
N SER A 17 4.24 5.91 7.16
CA SER A 17 4.34 4.93 6.07
C SER A 17 5.56 5.22 5.19
N GLU A 18 5.85 6.50 4.94
CA GLU A 18 7.04 6.92 4.22
C GLU A 18 8.32 6.62 5.00
N ALA A 19 8.37 6.93 6.30
CA ALA A 19 9.52 6.58 7.15
C ALA A 19 9.74 5.07 7.22
N PHE A 20 8.67 4.28 7.31
CA PHE A 20 8.72 2.83 7.25
C PHE A 20 9.28 2.34 5.92
N ALA A 21 8.75 2.82 4.78
CA ALA A 21 9.23 2.43 3.46
C ALA A 21 10.71 2.79 3.26
N GLN A 22 11.14 3.96 3.71
CA GLN A 22 12.56 4.37 3.65
C GLN A 22 13.45 3.43 4.45
N TRP A 23 13.03 3.02 5.65
CA TRP A 23 13.76 2.05 6.45
C TRP A 23 13.81 0.68 5.77
N MET A 24 12.69 0.18 5.27
CA MET A 24 12.65 -1.12 4.57
C MET A 24 13.54 -1.15 3.33
N ARG A 25 13.59 -0.05 2.56
CA ARG A 25 14.44 0.08 1.37
C ARG A 25 15.93 0.01 1.69
N GLN A 26 16.37 0.35 2.90
CA GLN A 26 17.78 0.18 3.31
C GLN A 26 18.18 -1.29 3.42
N HIS A 27 17.20 -2.18 3.55
CA HIS A 27 17.40 -3.62 3.69
C HIS A 27 16.96 -4.41 2.45
N LEU A 28 16.39 -3.72 1.45
CA LEU A 28 15.94 -4.33 0.22
C LEU A 28 17.13 -4.58 -0.73
N THR A 29 17.29 -5.82 -1.16
CA THR A 29 18.13 -6.16 -2.31
C THR A 29 17.23 -6.31 -3.53
N VAL A 30 17.40 -5.51 -4.57
CA VAL A 30 16.60 -5.68 -5.81
C VAL A 30 17.27 -6.73 -6.68
N ASP A 31 16.61 -7.87 -6.86
CA ASP A 31 17.01 -9.02 -7.68
C ASP A 31 15.85 -9.48 -8.57
N ASP A 32 16.05 -10.55 -9.36
CA ASP A 32 15.01 -11.16 -10.22
C ASP A 32 13.93 -11.89 -9.38
N ASP A 33 13.38 -11.23 -8.36
CA ASP A 33 12.38 -11.74 -7.42
C ASP A 33 10.95 -11.32 -7.80
N VAL A 34 9.99 -12.00 -7.18
CA VAL A 34 8.56 -11.75 -7.28
C VAL A 34 8.13 -10.76 -6.19
N TYR A 35 7.53 -9.67 -6.62
CA TYR A 35 6.93 -8.65 -5.76
C TYR A 35 5.41 -8.80 -5.81
N ALA A 36 4.82 -9.32 -4.74
CA ALA A 36 3.38 -9.49 -4.62
C ALA A 36 2.73 -8.18 -4.14
N ILE A 37 1.65 -7.78 -4.81
CA ILE A 37 0.87 -6.61 -4.43
C ILE A 37 -0.56 -7.04 -4.15
N ASP A 38 -1.05 -6.70 -2.95
CA ASP A 38 -2.38 -7.10 -2.49
C ASP A 38 -3.02 -5.99 -1.65
N GLY A 39 -4.34 -5.83 -1.82
CA GLY A 39 -5.17 -4.90 -1.08
C GLY A 39 -6.01 -5.60 -0.02
N LYS A 40 -5.90 -5.19 1.25
CA LYS A 40 -6.73 -5.67 2.35
C LYS A 40 -7.53 -4.55 2.98
N ARG A 41 -8.80 -4.85 3.30
CA ARG A 41 -9.69 -3.94 4.03
C ARG A 41 -9.77 -4.32 5.49
N ILE A 42 -9.72 -3.32 6.37
CA ILE A 42 -9.96 -3.51 7.79
C ILE A 42 -11.47 -3.65 7.98
N ARG A 43 -11.90 -4.72 8.65
CA ARG A 43 -13.33 -5.09 8.83
C ARG A 43 -14.12 -4.12 9.71
N GLN A 44 -13.47 -3.07 10.23
CA GLN A 44 -14.10 -2.10 11.13
C GLN A 44 -14.54 -0.85 10.35
N PRO A 45 -15.84 -0.63 10.17
CA PRO A 45 -16.34 0.64 9.64
C PRO A 45 -16.06 1.77 10.66
N ILE A 46 -15.71 2.93 10.14
CA ILE A 46 -15.45 4.13 10.94
C ILE A 46 -16.54 5.14 10.62
N PRO A 47 -17.13 5.84 11.61
CA PRO A 47 -18.04 6.94 11.36
C PRO A 47 -17.38 8.00 10.46
N ASP A 48 -18.14 8.50 9.48
CA ASP A 48 -17.69 9.54 8.57
C ASP A 48 -18.62 10.77 8.72
N GLU A 49 -19.46 11.05 7.72
CA GLU A 49 -20.56 12.02 7.84
C GLU A 49 -21.78 11.41 8.56
N PRO A 50 -22.72 12.24 9.07
CA PRO A 50 -23.96 11.73 9.67
C PRO A 50 -24.68 10.73 8.76
N GLY A 51 -24.86 9.50 9.25
CA GLY A 51 -25.50 8.41 8.50
C GLY A 51 -24.60 7.68 7.49
N LYS A 52 -23.31 8.02 7.39
CA LYS A 52 -22.33 7.35 6.53
C LYS A 52 -21.20 6.71 7.32
N THR A 53 -20.67 5.62 6.78
CA THR A 53 -19.49 4.93 7.29
C THR A 53 -18.42 4.87 6.21
N ARG A 54 -17.16 5.00 6.64
CA ARG A 54 -15.98 4.80 5.79
C ARG A 54 -15.26 3.53 6.16
N PHE A 55 -14.64 2.91 5.17
CA PHE A 55 -13.73 1.79 5.36
C PHE A 55 -12.30 2.24 5.11
N VAL A 56 -11.37 1.64 5.83
CA VAL A 56 -9.93 1.83 5.60
C VAL A 56 -9.37 0.52 5.12
N GLY A 57 -8.62 0.57 4.03
CA GLY A 57 -7.78 -0.53 3.58
C GLY A 57 -6.33 -0.10 3.43
N LEU A 58 -5.50 -1.07 3.11
CA LEU A 58 -4.10 -0.91 2.80
C LEU A 58 -3.79 -1.74 1.56
N VAL A 59 -2.94 -1.21 0.70
CA VAL A 59 -2.31 -1.97 -0.39
C VAL A 59 -0.83 -2.03 -0.06
N SER A 60 -0.26 -3.22 -0.07
CA SER A 60 1.15 -3.45 0.26
C SER A 60 1.88 -4.13 -0.88
N VAL A 61 3.17 -3.79 -1.03
CA VAL A 61 4.10 -4.48 -1.92
C VAL A 61 5.04 -5.35 -1.08
N PHE A 62 5.11 -6.64 -1.39
CA PHE A 62 5.83 -7.64 -0.61
C PHE A 62 6.87 -8.35 -1.48
N ALA A 63 8.14 -8.23 -1.12
CA ALA A 63 9.26 -8.95 -1.75
C ALA A 63 9.26 -10.40 -1.25
N GLN A 64 8.99 -11.35 -2.14
CA GLN A 64 8.67 -12.72 -1.75
C GLN A 64 9.90 -13.50 -1.28
N ALA A 65 11.05 -13.40 -1.97
CA ALA A 65 12.27 -14.10 -1.57
C ALA A 65 12.84 -13.56 -0.25
N GLN A 66 12.68 -12.25 -0.01
CA GLN A 66 13.16 -11.59 1.20
C GLN A 66 12.15 -11.59 2.36
N GLY A 67 10.90 -11.98 2.10
CA GLY A 67 9.87 -12.10 3.12
C GLY A 67 9.49 -10.76 3.77
N MET A 68 9.56 -9.65 3.04
CA MET A 68 9.38 -8.31 3.62
C MET A 68 8.45 -7.39 2.82
N THR A 69 7.72 -6.53 3.52
CA THR A 69 6.94 -5.44 2.90
C THR A 69 7.85 -4.25 2.59
N VAL A 70 7.94 -3.88 1.33
CA VAL A 70 8.83 -2.80 0.85
C VAL A 70 8.16 -1.44 0.80
N ASP A 71 6.85 -1.39 0.53
CA ASP A 71 6.07 -0.16 0.56
C ASP A 71 4.59 -0.48 0.81
N LEU A 72 3.84 0.51 1.29
CA LEU A 72 2.41 0.40 1.52
C LEU A 72 1.72 1.75 1.38
N ALA A 73 0.45 1.72 0.95
CA ALA A 73 -0.37 2.91 0.82
C ALA A 73 -1.80 2.66 1.29
N ALA A 74 -2.43 3.72 1.81
CA ALA A 74 -3.79 3.65 2.33
C ALA A 74 -4.85 3.67 1.22
N LEU A 75 -5.89 2.86 1.42
CA LEU A 75 -7.12 2.85 0.64
C LEU A 75 -8.23 3.46 1.50
N THR A 76 -8.32 4.79 1.52
CA THR A 76 -9.18 5.53 2.48
C THR A 76 -10.41 6.17 1.86
N THR A 77 -10.41 6.47 0.56
CA THR A 77 -11.52 7.19 -0.09
C THR A 77 -12.34 6.25 -0.98
N PRO A 78 -13.68 6.35 -0.98
CA PRO A 78 -14.53 5.61 -1.92
C PRO A 78 -14.19 5.84 -3.41
N LYS A 79 -13.57 7.00 -3.73
CA LYS A 79 -13.12 7.38 -5.08
C LYS A 79 -11.71 6.88 -5.43
N THR A 80 -10.94 6.42 -4.45
CA THR A 80 -9.63 5.83 -4.69
C THR A 80 -9.86 4.35 -4.92
N SER A 81 -9.83 3.92 -6.18
CA SER A 81 -9.85 2.50 -6.50
C SER A 81 -8.53 1.87 -6.09
N GLU A 82 -8.57 0.62 -5.64
CA GLU A 82 -7.37 -0.17 -5.34
C GLU A 82 -6.36 -0.14 -6.49
N LEU A 83 -6.84 -0.21 -7.73
CA LEU A 83 -6.04 -0.05 -8.93
C LEU A 83 -5.19 1.23 -8.95
N LYS A 84 -5.75 2.38 -8.58
CA LYS A 84 -4.99 3.64 -8.55
C LYS A 84 -3.89 3.61 -7.50
N VAL A 85 -4.15 2.95 -6.38
CA VAL A 85 -3.14 2.77 -5.31
C VAL A 85 -2.04 1.83 -5.79
N VAL A 86 -2.38 0.75 -6.49
CA VAL A 86 -1.40 -0.16 -7.12
C VAL A 86 -0.55 0.60 -8.13
N GLN A 87 -1.16 1.38 -9.04
CA GLN A 87 -0.42 2.20 -10.02
C GLN A 87 0.52 3.19 -9.34
N TYR A 88 0.04 3.89 -8.31
CA TYR A 88 0.87 4.79 -7.51
C TYR A 88 2.06 4.08 -6.86
N LEU A 89 1.85 2.89 -6.28
CA LEU A 89 2.94 2.11 -5.65
C LEU A 89 3.97 1.64 -6.67
N LEU A 90 3.54 1.19 -7.85
CA LEU A 90 4.43 0.81 -8.96
C LEU A 90 5.28 1.99 -9.43
N GLU A 91 4.66 3.15 -9.63
CA GLU A 91 5.36 4.39 -10.02
C GLU A 91 6.33 4.87 -8.93
N LYS A 92 5.92 4.81 -7.67
CA LYS A 92 6.74 5.23 -6.51
C LYS A 92 7.97 4.34 -6.30
N LEU A 93 7.81 3.03 -6.47
CA LEU A 93 8.89 2.07 -6.24
C LEU A 93 9.88 2.00 -7.41
N HIS A 94 9.40 2.19 -8.64
CA HIS A 94 10.22 2.23 -9.86
C HIS A 94 11.23 1.06 -9.97
N LEU A 95 10.80 -0.14 -9.56
CA LEU A 95 11.63 -1.35 -9.65
C LEU A 95 11.68 -1.86 -11.08
N THR A 96 12.87 -2.22 -11.54
CA THR A 96 13.11 -2.77 -12.89
C THR A 96 13.74 -4.15 -12.79
N GLY A 97 13.47 -5.03 -13.75
CA GLY A 97 14.00 -6.41 -13.74
C GLY A 97 13.24 -7.37 -12.82
N VAL A 98 12.17 -6.90 -12.18
CA VAL A 98 11.39 -7.69 -11.22
C VAL A 98 10.09 -8.22 -11.83
N VAL A 99 9.51 -9.26 -11.22
CA VAL A 99 8.18 -9.77 -11.58
C VAL A 99 7.16 -9.27 -10.57
N PHE A 100 6.10 -8.62 -11.02
CA PHE A 100 4.97 -8.27 -10.15
C PHE A 100 3.88 -9.35 -10.20
N SER A 101 3.40 -9.77 -9.02
CA SER A 101 2.24 -10.64 -8.86
C SER A 101 1.08 -9.84 -8.27
N LEU A 102 -0.06 -9.88 -8.93
CA LEU A 102 -1.27 -9.11 -8.64
C LEU A 102 -2.50 -9.99 -8.87
N ASP A 103 -3.61 -9.69 -8.17
CA ASP A 103 -4.90 -10.30 -8.48
C ASP A 103 -5.30 -10.03 -9.96
N ALA A 104 -5.95 -11.01 -10.58
CA ALA A 104 -6.47 -10.92 -11.94
C ALA A 104 -7.41 -9.72 -12.14
N LEU A 105 -8.05 -9.22 -11.07
CA LEU A 105 -8.85 -7.98 -11.11
C LEU A 105 -8.05 -6.76 -11.63
N HIS A 106 -6.73 -6.77 -11.47
CA HIS A 106 -5.84 -5.69 -11.90
C HIS A 106 -5.37 -5.82 -13.36
N ALA A 107 -5.68 -6.94 -14.04
CA ALA A 107 -5.34 -7.16 -15.44
C ALA A 107 -6.22 -6.31 -16.37
N GLN A 108 -5.81 -5.07 -16.66
CA GLN A 108 -6.50 -4.21 -17.63
C GLN A 108 -5.66 -3.94 -18.88
N LYS A 109 -6.34 -3.79 -20.01
CA LYS A 109 -5.70 -3.56 -21.32
C LYS A 109 -4.91 -2.25 -21.41
N ASN A 110 -5.22 -1.27 -20.56
CA ASN A 110 -4.64 0.08 -20.61
C ASN A 110 -3.95 0.52 -19.30
N THR A 111 -3.61 -0.41 -18.39
CA THR A 111 -3.05 -0.06 -17.06
C THR A 111 -1.64 0.54 -17.12
N ILE A 112 -0.87 0.23 -18.15
CA ILE A 112 0.50 0.71 -18.34
C ILE A 112 0.48 1.77 -19.45
N ALA A 113 0.62 3.04 -19.06
CA ALA A 113 0.91 4.09 -20.03
C ALA A 113 2.20 3.70 -20.77
N ARG A 114 2.13 3.67 -22.11
CA ARG A 114 3.28 3.38 -22.95
C ARG A 114 4.37 4.42 -22.71
N ARG A 115 5.53 3.91 -22.27
CA ARG A 115 6.89 4.48 -22.33
C ARG A 115 7.23 5.61 -21.37
#